data_AF-A0A7C4PYI7-F1
#
_entry.id   AF-A0A7C4PYI7-F1
#
_cell.length_a   1.000
_cell.length_b   1.000
_cell.length_c   1.000
_cell.angle_alpha   90.00
_cell.angle_beta   90.00
_cell.angle_gamma   90.00
#
_symmetry.space_group_name_H-M   'P 1'
#
loop_
_entity.id
_entity.type
_entity.pdbx_description
1 polymer ?
#
loop_
_entity_poly.entity_id
_entity_poly.type
_entity_poly.pdbx_seq_one_letter_code
_entity_poly.pdbx_strand_id
1 'polypeptide(L)'
;MLEIVMKVLTAFIVIALLFIVLPLTIKMDVLREFAVGLVSIGYIPPGVDILLLGGFVGYVGSAMAHNWYNVVYYRDKGYGMGSVVGYIPSAIGGVKVFVSPIGKFPKPTPENVATVKKWMKLVTLDQMLIYFTFCTFAGTVPALIATSLLPRGTVLSGWGIAAHVSEAFAKIVGPWGFYLIAFIGLSILFTTQLMLSDNLSRNIIEILWSTSEGVRKWAKGDIRRLYYTLLVIYIVFAVTIIWSGMEPLLVLLISANVPHFMAFWAIPALIYINEKLLPKEYQSPRWMYVFPIIMFVFSAIIFVGLVLYYGFGIKIF
;
A
#
# COMPACT_ATOMS: atom_id res chain seq x y z
N MET A 1 -11.28 19.07 -4.57
CA MET A 1 -11.81 18.37 -5.77
C MET A 1 -11.33 16.93 -5.84
N LEU A 2 -10.02 16.65 -5.94
CA LEU A 2 -9.49 15.28 -6.01
C LEU A 2 -9.93 14.37 -4.84
N GLU A 3 -9.89 14.89 -3.61
CA GLU A 3 -10.33 14.13 -2.42
C GLU A 3 -11.81 13.69 -2.50
N ILE A 4 -12.67 14.50 -3.12
CA ILE A 4 -14.09 14.17 -3.32
C ILE A 4 -14.22 13.07 -4.36
N VAL A 5 -13.50 13.17 -5.48
CA VAL A 5 -13.47 12.14 -6.53
C VAL A 5 -13.04 10.80 -5.93
N MET A 6 -11.97 10.79 -5.14
CA MET A 6 -11.48 9.59 -4.45
C MET A 6 -12.56 8.99 -3.53
N LYS A 7 -13.22 9.82 -2.70
CA LYS A 7 -14.30 9.37 -1.81
C LYS A 7 -15.47 8.76 -2.58
N VAL A 8 -15.88 9.38 -3.69
CA VAL A 8 -16.97 8.89 -4.54
C VAL A 8 -16.58 7.57 -5.20
N LEU A 9 -15.36 7.46 -5.74
CA LEU A 9 -14.88 6.22 -6.34
C LEU A 9 -14.77 5.10 -5.31
N THR A 10 -14.23 5.36 -4.13
CA THR A 10 -14.16 4.37 -3.04
C THR A 10 -15.56 3.91 -2.63
N ALA A 11 -16.50 4.84 -2.45
CA ALA A 11 -17.89 4.49 -2.11
C ALA A 11 -18.53 3.65 -3.21
N PHE A 12 -18.34 4.03 -4.49
CA PHE A 12 -18.81 3.26 -5.64
C PHE A 12 -18.22 1.83 -5.65
N ILE A 13 -16.90 1.69 -5.48
CA ILE A 13 -16.22 0.38 -5.45
C ILE A 13 -16.81 -0.50 -4.35
N VAL A 14 -16.90 0.02 -3.13
CA VAL A 14 -17.40 -0.73 -1.97
C VAL A 14 -18.85 -1.14 -2.18
N ILE A 15 -19.71 -0.22 -2.62
CA ILE A 15 -21.13 -0.49 -2.82
C ILE A 15 -21.32 -1.51 -3.96
N ALA A 16 -20.66 -1.30 -5.10
CA ALA A 16 -20.79 -2.18 -6.25
C ALA A 16 -20.25 -3.58 -5.94
N LEU A 17 -19.11 -3.71 -5.27
CA LEU A 17 -18.56 -5.01 -4.88
C LEU A 17 -19.46 -5.71 -3.86
N LEU A 18 -19.89 -5.05 -2.79
CA LEU A 18 -20.61 -5.71 -1.69
C LEU A 18 -22.08 -6.00 -2.01
N PHE A 19 -22.77 -5.11 -2.73
CA PHE A 19 -24.21 -5.22 -2.95
C PHE A 19 -24.60 -5.71 -4.34
N ILE A 20 -23.67 -5.76 -5.29
CA ILE A 20 -23.95 -6.21 -6.67
C ILE A 20 -23.07 -7.41 -7.02
N VAL A 21 -21.75 -7.24 -7.08
CA VAL A 21 -20.86 -8.27 -7.63
C VAL A 21 -20.76 -9.47 -6.69
N LEU A 22 -20.46 -9.26 -5.41
CA LEU A 22 -20.27 -10.34 -4.46
C LEU A 22 -21.53 -11.22 -4.33
N PRO A 23 -22.75 -10.69 -4.11
CA PRO A 23 -23.96 -11.51 -4.00
C PRO A 23 -24.30 -12.31 -5.26
N LEU A 24 -23.95 -11.78 -6.44
CA LEU A 24 -24.25 -12.42 -7.73
C LEU A 24 -23.18 -13.43 -8.17
N THR A 25 -22.02 -13.48 -7.50
CA THR A 25 -20.89 -14.31 -7.92
C THR A 25 -20.47 -15.34 -6.89
N ILE A 26 -20.62 -15.03 -5.59
CA ILE A 26 -20.02 -15.84 -4.53
C ILE A 26 -20.63 -17.26 -4.50
N LYS A 27 -19.76 -18.27 -4.49
CA LYS A 27 -20.17 -19.66 -4.31
C LYS A 27 -19.89 -20.13 -2.88
N MET A 28 -20.75 -21.00 -2.37
CA MET A 28 -20.68 -21.48 -0.98
C MET A 28 -19.45 -22.36 -0.71
N ASP A 29 -19.01 -23.15 -1.70
CA ASP A 29 -17.78 -23.93 -1.62
C ASP A 29 -16.55 -23.04 -1.49
N VAL A 30 -16.48 -21.94 -2.25
CA VAL A 30 -15.39 -20.95 -2.15
C VAL A 30 -15.34 -20.29 -0.78
N LEU A 31 -16.49 -19.96 -0.19
CA LEU A 31 -16.55 -19.42 1.18
C LEU A 31 -16.09 -20.44 2.23
N ARG A 32 -16.44 -21.72 2.06
CA ARG A 32 -15.97 -22.79 2.95
C ARG A 32 -14.45 -22.96 2.86
N GLU A 33 -13.91 -22.97 1.65
CA GLU A 33 -12.46 -23.04 1.44
C GLU A 33 -11.73 -21.84 2.03
N PHE A 34 -12.28 -20.64 1.88
CA PHE A 34 -11.74 -19.44 2.53
C PHE A 34 -11.74 -19.59 4.05
N ALA A 35 -12.84 -20.06 4.65
CA ALA A 35 -12.94 -20.28 6.10
C ALA A 35 -11.93 -21.34 6.60
N VAL A 36 -11.72 -22.41 5.85
CA VAL A 36 -10.66 -23.41 6.14
C VAL A 36 -9.27 -22.78 6.00
N GLY A 37 -9.05 -21.97 4.98
CA GLY A 37 -7.79 -21.25 4.74
C GLY A 37 -7.42 -20.31 5.89
N LEU A 38 -8.39 -19.64 6.51
CA LEU A 38 -8.17 -18.75 7.67
C LEU A 38 -7.55 -19.46 8.89
N VAL A 39 -7.76 -20.78 9.01
CA VAL A 39 -7.21 -21.59 10.11
C VAL A 39 -6.09 -22.54 9.67
N SER A 40 -5.74 -22.56 8.38
CA SER A 40 -4.71 -23.42 7.79
C SER A 40 -3.33 -22.78 7.89
N ILE A 41 -2.79 -22.70 9.10
CA ILE A 41 -1.50 -22.05 9.37
C ILE A 41 -0.34 -22.86 8.80
N GLY A 42 0.49 -22.22 7.96
CA GLY A 42 1.73 -22.81 7.44
C GLY A 42 1.56 -23.73 6.22
N TYR A 43 0.34 -23.89 5.71
CA TYR A 43 0.09 -24.66 4.50
C TYR A 43 0.27 -23.80 3.24
N ILE A 44 1.18 -24.18 2.36
CA ILE A 44 1.34 -23.61 1.03
C ILE A 44 0.93 -24.71 0.03
N PRO A 45 -0.08 -24.48 -0.83
CA PRO A 45 -0.47 -25.47 -1.83
C PRO A 45 0.70 -25.82 -2.76
N PRO A 46 0.87 -27.10 -3.14
CA PRO A 46 1.93 -27.51 -4.04
C PRO A 46 1.77 -26.88 -5.43
N GLY A 47 2.88 -26.47 -6.04
CA GLY A 47 2.89 -25.90 -7.39
C GLY A 47 2.48 -24.42 -7.46
N VAL A 48 2.39 -23.73 -6.31
CA VAL A 48 2.19 -22.28 -6.28
C VAL A 48 3.43 -21.57 -6.83
N ASP A 49 3.21 -20.64 -7.77
CA ASP A 49 4.26 -19.76 -8.26
C ASP A 49 4.75 -18.85 -7.12
N ILE A 50 6.03 -18.95 -6.79
CA ILE A 50 6.66 -18.18 -5.72
C ILE A 50 6.64 -16.67 -5.98
N LEU A 51 6.69 -16.24 -7.25
CA LEU A 51 6.58 -14.84 -7.63
C LEU A 51 5.16 -14.32 -7.37
N LEU A 52 4.14 -15.14 -7.66
CA LEU A 52 2.74 -14.81 -7.40
C LEU A 52 2.44 -14.81 -5.90
N LEU A 53 2.90 -15.82 -5.16
CA LEU A 53 2.76 -15.91 -3.71
C LEU A 53 3.46 -14.75 -3.02
N GLY A 54 4.70 -14.48 -3.40
CA GLY A 54 5.46 -13.34 -2.91
C GLY A 54 4.78 -12.02 -3.27
N GLY A 55 4.20 -11.89 -4.47
CA GLY A 55 3.47 -10.69 -4.84
C GLY A 55 2.22 -10.47 -3.99
N PHE A 56 1.44 -11.53 -3.73
CA PHE A 56 0.27 -11.48 -2.87
C PHE A 56 0.64 -11.06 -1.45
N VAL A 57 1.62 -11.74 -0.84
CA VAL A 57 2.09 -11.44 0.52
C VAL A 57 2.74 -10.06 0.56
N GLY A 58 3.54 -9.70 -0.43
CA GLY A 58 4.26 -8.43 -0.52
C GLY A 58 3.32 -7.24 -0.60
N TYR A 59 2.18 -7.34 -1.31
CA TYR A 59 1.15 -6.30 -1.24
C TYR A 59 0.43 -6.24 0.10
N VAL A 60 0.17 -7.37 0.75
CA VAL A 60 -0.41 -7.39 2.12
C VAL A 60 0.56 -6.77 3.13
N GLY A 61 1.85 -7.12 3.06
CA GLY A 61 2.90 -6.53 3.90
C GLY A 61 3.15 -5.06 3.59
N SER A 62 3.11 -4.68 2.32
CA SER A 62 3.17 -3.28 1.87
C SER A 62 1.99 -2.48 2.43
N ALA A 63 0.77 -3.04 2.43
CA ALA A 63 -0.42 -2.44 3.07
C ALA A 63 -0.15 -2.12 4.55
N MET A 64 0.50 -3.03 5.28
CA MET A 64 0.87 -2.78 6.68
C MET A 64 1.96 -1.70 6.84
N ALA A 65 2.88 -1.61 5.88
CA ALA A 65 3.94 -0.59 5.83
C ALA A 65 3.49 0.76 5.22
N HIS A 66 2.29 0.87 4.65
CA HIS A 66 1.75 2.11 4.06
C HIS A 66 1.77 3.29 5.05
N ASN A 67 1.69 2.99 6.34
CA ASN A 67 1.77 4.00 7.39
C ASN A 67 3.00 4.90 7.28
N TRP A 68 4.15 4.37 6.85
CA TRP A 68 5.39 5.15 6.80
C TRP A 68 5.39 6.28 5.81
N TYR A 69 4.76 6.10 4.65
CA TYR A 69 4.63 7.18 3.69
C TYR A 69 3.30 7.93 3.85
N ASN A 70 2.28 7.36 4.50
CA ASN A 70 1.06 8.08 4.85
C ASN A 70 1.23 9.05 6.03
N VAL A 71 2.31 8.97 6.81
CA VAL A 71 2.62 9.97 7.86
C VAL A 71 2.66 11.41 7.32
N VAL A 72 3.00 11.59 6.04
CA VAL A 72 3.01 12.90 5.38
C VAL A 72 1.62 13.51 5.32
N TYR A 73 0.56 12.70 5.17
CA TYR A 73 -0.82 13.18 5.22
C TYR A 73 -1.24 13.58 6.62
N TYR A 74 -0.84 12.81 7.65
CA TYR A 74 -1.09 13.20 9.03
C TYR A 74 -0.43 14.55 9.34
N ARG A 75 0.81 14.75 8.89
CA ARG A 75 1.50 16.04 9.01
C ARG A 75 0.74 17.15 8.28
N ASP A 76 0.40 16.93 7.01
CA ASP A 76 -0.21 17.95 6.15
C ASP A 76 -1.61 18.35 6.60
N LYS A 77 -2.36 17.44 7.21
CA LYS A 77 -3.64 17.73 7.88
C LYS A 77 -3.46 18.40 9.25
N GLY A 78 -2.23 18.58 9.72
CA GLY A 78 -1.90 19.27 10.96
C GLY A 78 -2.04 18.41 12.22
N TYR A 79 -2.11 17.08 12.10
CA TYR A 79 -2.23 16.21 13.28
C TYR A 79 -0.96 16.26 14.13
N GLY A 80 -1.15 16.35 15.45
CA GLY A 80 -0.05 16.39 16.43
C GLY A 80 0.96 17.48 16.11
N MET A 81 2.23 17.10 16.03
CA MET A 81 3.33 18.02 15.71
C MET A 81 3.30 18.52 14.25
N GLY A 82 2.45 17.97 13.38
CA GLY A 82 2.18 18.45 12.03
C GLY A 82 1.73 19.91 11.99
N SER A 83 0.91 20.32 12.98
CA SER A 83 0.38 21.68 13.12
C SER A 83 1.45 22.78 13.21
N VAL A 84 2.68 22.44 13.62
CA VAL A 84 3.76 23.40 13.90
C VAL A 84 4.96 23.27 12.95
N VAL A 85 4.86 22.43 11.92
CA VAL A 85 5.94 22.20 10.92
C VAL A 85 5.53 22.55 9.48
N GLY A 86 4.25 22.82 9.22
CA GLY A 86 3.75 23.20 7.89
C GLY A 86 3.45 22.01 6.97
N TYR A 87 3.01 22.31 5.74
CA TYR A 87 2.57 21.31 4.75
C TYR A 87 2.94 21.73 3.32
N ILE A 88 3.00 20.77 2.40
CA ILE A 88 3.27 21.06 0.97
C ILE A 88 1.95 21.51 0.32
N PRO A 89 1.82 22.79 -0.08
CA PRO A 89 0.57 23.32 -0.60
C PRO A 89 0.28 22.81 -2.02
N SER A 90 -0.99 22.87 -2.42
CA SER A 90 -1.40 22.44 -3.76
C SER A 90 -0.74 23.25 -4.87
N ALA A 91 -0.43 22.52 -5.92
CA ALA A 91 -0.10 22.96 -7.27
C ALA A 91 -0.78 24.27 -7.73
N ILE A 92 -2.10 24.24 -7.74
CA ILE A 92 -2.99 25.31 -8.23
C ILE A 92 -3.80 25.79 -7.02
N GLY A 93 -3.84 27.10 -6.81
CA GLY A 93 -4.61 27.75 -5.74
C GLY A 93 -4.09 27.55 -4.31
N GLY A 94 -2.95 26.88 -4.11
CA GLY A 94 -2.35 26.69 -2.79
C GLY A 94 -1.63 27.95 -2.30
N VAL A 95 -1.90 28.35 -1.04
CA VAL A 95 -1.17 29.43 -0.38
C VAL A 95 0.25 28.95 -0.05
N LYS A 96 1.26 29.78 -0.29
CA LYS A 96 2.64 29.46 0.13
C LYS A 96 2.68 29.34 1.65
N VAL A 97 2.98 28.15 2.15
CA VAL A 97 3.19 27.88 3.57
C VAL A 97 4.64 27.48 3.77
N PHE A 98 5.25 28.00 4.84
CA PHE A 98 6.59 27.58 5.23
C PHE A 98 6.55 26.13 5.71
N VAL A 99 7.41 25.29 5.12
CA VAL A 99 7.60 23.89 5.54
C VAL A 99 8.94 23.79 6.26
N SER A 100 8.88 23.45 7.55
CA SER A 100 10.05 23.24 8.38
C SER A 100 10.88 22.08 7.82
N PRO A 101 12.20 22.26 7.61
CA PRO A 101 13.09 21.18 7.18
C PRO A 101 13.27 20.09 8.24
N ILE A 102 12.94 20.38 9.51
CA ILE A 102 13.12 19.47 10.65
C ILE A 102 11.76 19.30 11.35
N GLY A 103 11.46 18.06 11.74
CA GLY A 103 10.33 17.75 12.60
C GLY A 103 10.46 18.38 13.99
N LYS A 104 9.36 18.43 14.75
CA LYS A 104 9.37 18.87 16.14
C LYS A 104 8.93 17.73 17.05
N PHE A 105 9.60 17.60 18.19
CA PHE A 105 9.20 16.68 19.25
C PHE A 105 8.51 17.46 20.39
N PRO A 106 7.41 16.93 20.95
CA PRO A 106 6.84 17.52 22.16
C PRO A 106 7.85 17.36 23.30
N LYS A 107 7.94 18.38 24.16
CA LYS A 107 8.74 18.27 25.39
C LYS A 107 8.10 17.21 26.30
N PRO A 108 8.88 16.37 27.00
CA PRO A 108 8.37 15.28 27.85
C PRO A 108 7.78 15.80 29.17
N THR A 109 6.77 16.68 29.10
CA THR A 109 5.97 17.08 30.26
C THR A 109 4.85 16.05 30.48
N PRO A 110 4.34 15.88 31.71
CA PRO A 110 3.25 14.95 32.00
C PRO A 110 2.02 15.12 31.09
N GLU A 111 1.67 16.36 30.76
CA GLU A 111 0.52 16.72 29.90
C GLU A 111 0.75 16.27 28.45
N ASN A 112 1.95 16.52 27.92
CA ASN A 112 2.32 16.11 26.57
C ASN A 112 2.40 14.59 26.45
N VAL A 113 2.97 13.92 27.45
CA VAL A 113 3.03 12.46 27.50
C VAL A 113 1.63 11.86 27.55
N ALA A 114 0.72 12.40 28.37
CA ALA A 114 -0.66 11.95 28.42
C ALA A 114 -1.37 12.14 27.06
N THR A 115 -1.12 13.26 26.38
CA THR A 115 -1.69 13.55 25.05
C THR A 115 -1.17 12.60 23.98
N VAL A 116 0.14 12.35 23.93
CA VAL A 116 0.74 11.39 22.99
C VAL A 116 0.21 9.98 23.25
N LYS A 117 0.04 9.56 24.51
CA LYS A 117 -0.55 8.26 24.84
C LYS A 117 -2.00 8.12 24.35
N LYS A 118 -2.81 9.18 24.49
CA LYS A 118 -4.18 9.21 23.93
C LYS A 118 -4.16 9.08 22.40
N TRP A 119 -3.27 9.83 21.74
CA TRP A 119 -3.07 9.74 20.30
C TRP A 119 -2.65 8.32 19.86
N MET A 120 -1.66 7.73 20.53
CA MET A 120 -1.20 6.37 20.23
C MET A 120 -2.32 5.35 20.40
N LYS A 121 -3.19 5.48 21.42
CA LYS A 121 -4.36 4.62 21.55
C LYS A 121 -5.31 4.71 20.36
N LEU A 122 -5.56 5.93 19.86
CA LEU A 122 -6.40 6.14 18.68
C LEU A 122 -5.76 5.56 17.42
N VAL A 123 -4.47 5.80 17.20
CA VAL A 123 -3.72 5.24 16.06
C VAL A 123 -3.68 3.72 16.14
N THR A 124 -3.45 3.12 17.31
CA THR A 124 -3.48 1.66 17.45
C THR A 124 -4.85 1.10 17.13
N LEU A 125 -5.94 1.74 17.57
CA LEU A 125 -7.29 1.30 17.25
C LEU A 125 -7.58 1.44 15.75
N ASP A 126 -7.24 2.57 15.15
CA ASP A 126 -7.38 2.79 13.71
C ASP A 126 -6.60 1.72 12.91
N GLN A 127 -5.35 1.46 13.27
CA GLN A 127 -4.49 0.53 12.53
C GLN A 127 -4.84 -0.94 12.75
N MET A 128 -5.16 -1.34 13.98
CA MET A 128 -5.42 -2.75 14.31
C MET A 128 -6.87 -3.16 14.11
N LEU A 129 -7.84 -2.29 14.43
CA LEU A 129 -9.25 -2.64 14.33
C LEU A 129 -9.84 -2.22 12.99
N ILE A 130 -9.53 -1.01 12.51
CA ILE A 130 -10.13 -0.50 11.28
C ILE A 130 -9.31 -0.99 10.09
N TYR A 131 -8.04 -0.58 9.99
CA TYR A 131 -7.22 -0.87 8.83
C TYR A 131 -6.95 -2.36 8.69
N PHE A 132 -6.33 -3.00 9.67
CA PHE A 132 -5.98 -4.42 9.57
C PHE A 132 -7.20 -5.31 9.33
N THR A 133 -8.28 -5.17 10.10
CA THR A 133 -9.47 -6.02 9.92
C THR A 133 -10.16 -5.72 8.58
N PHE A 134 -10.54 -4.48 8.30
CA PHE A 134 -11.33 -4.19 7.10
C PHE A 134 -10.51 -4.34 5.82
N CYS A 135 -9.24 -3.92 5.79
CA CYS A 135 -8.42 -4.08 4.58
C CYS A 135 -8.10 -5.55 4.30
N THR A 136 -7.91 -6.39 5.33
CA THR A 136 -7.69 -7.83 5.11
C THR A 136 -8.91 -8.45 4.45
N PHE A 137 -10.11 -8.23 4.96
CA PHE A 137 -11.33 -8.81 4.37
C PHE A 137 -11.71 -8.15 3.03
N ALA A 138 -11.59 -6.83 2.91
CA ALA A 138 -11.88 -6.15 1.65
C ALA A 138 -10.89 -6.56 0.55
N GLY A 139 -9.63 -6.78 0.90
CA GLY A 139 -8.58 -7.24 -0.02
C GLY A 139 -8.80 -8.67 -0.54
N THR A 140 -9.50 -9.52 0.22
CA THR A 140 -9.80 -10.90 -0.24
C THR A 140 -11.03 -10.98 -1.14
N VAL A 141 -11.95 -10.00 -1.07
CA VAL A 141 -13.19 -9.99 -1.88
C VAL A 141 -12.94 -10.18 -3.39
N PRO A 142 -12.01 -9.45 -4.04
CA PRO A 142 -11.69 -9.68 -5.46
C PRO A 142 -11.21 -11.11 -5.75
N ALA A 143 -10.41 -11.71 -4.86
CA ALA A 143 -9.93 -13.08 -5.02
C ALA A 143 -11.08 -14.10 -4.88
N LEU A 144 -12.03 -13.88 -3.96
CA LEU A 144 -13.21 -14.72 -3.80
C LEU A 144 -14.13 -14.64 -5.03
N ILE A 145 -14.33 -13.42 -5.56
CA ILE A 145 -15.11 -13.20 -6.79
C ILE A 145 -14.46 -13.92 -7.97
N ALA A 146 -13.15 -13.71 -8.19
CA ALA A 146 -12.42 -14.34 -9.28
C ALA A 146 -12.47 -15.88 -9.20
N THR A 147 -12.25 -16.44 -8.00
CA THR A 147 -12.31 -17.90 -7.75
C THR A 147 -13.71 -18.46 -7.95
N SER A 148 -14.75 -17.68 -7.65
CA SER A 148 -16.13 -18.12 -7.85
C SER A 148 -16.55 -18.08 -9.33
N LEU A 149 -16.03 -17.12 -10.10
CA LEU A 149 -16.34 -16.91 -11.50
C LEU A 149 -15.56 -17.83 -12.46
N LEU A 150 -14.29 -18.07 -12.16
CA LEU A 150 -13.38 -18.77 -13.07
C LEU A 150 -13.22 -20.25 -12.70
N PRO A 151 -13.20 -21.17 -13.68
CA PRO A 151 -12.86 -22.56 -13.43
C PRO A 151 -11.47 -22.70 -12.80
N ARG A 152 -11.29 -23.69 -11.93
CA ARG A 152 -9.98 -23.99 -11.33
C ARG A 152 -8.98 -24.42 -12.41
N GLY A 153 -7.73 -23.98 -12.26
CA GLY A 153 -6.67 -24.26 -13.24
C GLY A 153 -6.74 -23.41 -14.51
N THR A 154 -7.64 -22.42 -14.58
CA THR A 154 -7.65 -21.46 -15.70
C THR A 154 -6.34 -20.68 -15.71
N VAL A 155 -5.57 -20.82 -16.79
CA VAL A 155 -4.37 -20.03 -17.02
C VAL A 155 -4.81 -18.68 -17.60
N LEU A 156 -4.60 -17.61 -16.83
CA LEU A 156 -4.91 -16.26 -17.26
C LEU A 156 -3.70 -15.65 -17.94
N SER A 157 -3.90 -15.05 -19.12
CA SER A 157 -2.86 -14.24 -19.76
C SER A 157 -2.59 -12.98 -18.92
N GLY A 158 -1.35 -12.59 -18.71
CA GLY A 158 -1.05 -11.43 -17.86
C GLY A 158 -1.43 -10.08 -18.47
N TRP A 159 -1.78 -10.04 -19.75
CA TRP A 159 -2.49 -8.91 -20.38
C TRP A 159 -4.01 -8.93 -20.17
N GLY A 160 -4.60 -10.12 -19.99
CA GLY A 160 -6.05 -10.34 -20.02
C GLY A 160 -6.69 -10.65 -18.66
N ILE A 161 -5.94 -10.70 -17.56
CA ILE A 161 -6.47 -11.09 -16.23
C ILE A 161 -7.79 -10.36 -15.89
N ALA A 162 -7.81 -9.03 -16.04
CA ALA A 162 -9.00 -8.23 -15.73
C ALA A 162 -10.15 -8.46 -16.72
N ALA A 163 -9.84 -8.72 -18.00
CA ALA A 163 -10.83 -8.99 -19.03
C ALA A 163 -11.54 -10.34 -18.78
N HIS A 164 -10.80 -11.38 -18.37
CA HIS A 164 -11.38 -12.70 -18.10
C HIS A 164 -12.42 -12.67 -16.96
N VAL A 165 -12.15 -11.94 -15.87
CA VAL A 165 -13.12 -11.78 -14.78
C VAL A 165 -14.34 -10.99 -15.26
N SER A 166 -14.13 -9.96 -16.08
CA SER A 166 -15.20 -9.13 -16.65
C SER A 166 -16.11 -9.94 -17.59
N GLU A 167 -15.52 -10.77 -18.46
CA GLU A 167 -16.23 -11.68 -19.36
C GLU A 167 -17.02 -12.75 -18.60
N ALA A 168 -16.41 -13.33 -17.56
CA ALA A 168 -17.07 -14.34 -16.73
C ALA A 168 -18.29 -13.76 -16.00
N PHE A 169 -18.18 -12.54 -15.48
CA PHE A 169 -19.32 -11.87 -14.86
C PHE A 169 -20.40 -11.49 -15.87
N ALA A 170 -20.02 -11.04 -17.06
CA ALA A 170 -20.97 -10.70 -18.13
C ALA A 170 -21.80 -11.91 -18.60
N LYS A 171 -21.27 -13.13 -18.49
CA LYS A 171 -22.05 -14.36 -18.78
C LYS A 171 -23.18 -14.59 -17.78
N ILE A 172 -23.10 -14.03 -16.57
CA ILE A 172 -24.13 -14.16 -15.53
C ILE A 172 -25.21 -13.09 -15.70
N VAL A 173 -24.80 -11.84 -15.90
CA VAL A 173 -25.72 -10.69 -15.82
C VAL A 173 -25.96 -9.98 -17.15
N GLY A 174 -25.24 -10.35 -18.20
CA GLY A 174 -25.26 -9.69 -19.51
C GLY A 174 -24.13 -8.67 -19.71
N PRO A 175 -24.08 -8.00 -20.87
CA PRO A 175 -22.94 -7.17 -21.29
C PRO A 175 -22.56 -6.03 -20.34
N TRP A 176 -23.53 -5.47 -19.60
CA TRP A 176 -23.25 -4.41 -18.63
C TRP A 176 -22.32 -4.87 -17.51
N GLY A 177 -22.32 -6.17 -17.18
CA GLY A 177 -21.43 -6.76 -16.18
C GLY A 177 -19.96 -6.62 -16.55
N PHE A 178 -19.63 -6.75 -17.84
CA PHE A 178 -18.26 -6.55 -18.33
C PHE A 178 -17.77 -5.14 -17.98
N TYR A 179 -18.55 -4.12 -18.37
CA TYR A 179 -18.20 -2.73 -18.14
C TYR A 179 -18.15 -2.38 -16.66
N LEU A 180 -19.03 -2.98 -15.84
CA LEU A 180 -19.01 -2.77 -14.40
C LEU A 180 -17.69 -3.27 -13.79
N ILE A 181 -17.30 -4.52 -14.05
CA ILE A 181 -16.05 -5.09 -13.48
C ILE A 181 -14.82 -4.35 -14.02
N ALA A 182 -14.78 -4.06 -15.32
CA ALA A 182 -13.69 -3.30 -15.92
C ALA A 182 -13.57 -1.91 -15.27
N PHE A 183 -14.69 -1.23 -15.01
CA PHE A 183 -14.69 0.08 -14.38
C PHE A 183 -14.33 0.02 -12.89
N ILE A 184 -14.74 -1.02 -12.15
CA ILE A 184 -14.28 -1.27 -10.78
C ILE A 184 -12.76 -1.47 -10.76
N GLY A 185 -12.23 -2.34 -11.64
CA GLY A 185 -10.80 -2.59 -11.75
C GLY A 185 -10.00 -1.34 -12.09
N LEU A 186 -10.48 -0.57 -13.07
CA LEU A 186 -9.91 0.75 -13.41
C LEU A 186 -9.92 1.69 -12.20
N SER A 187 -11.04 1.78 -11.48
CA SER A 187 -11.18 2.67 -10.33
C SER A 187 -10.23 2.29 -9.19
N ILE A 188 -10.11 1.00 -8.87
CA ILE A 188 -9.17 0.51 -7.85
C ILE A 188 -7.72 0.85 -8.22
N LEU A 189 -7.31 0.52 -9.45
CA LEU A 189 -5.94 0.77 -9.91
C LEU A 189 -5.65 2.27 -10.01
N PHE A 190 -6.59 3.06 -10.54
CA PHE A 190 -6.43 4.50 -10.70
C PHE A 190 -6.28 5.22 -9.36
N THR A 191 -7.17 4.95 -8.40
CA THR A 191 -7.11 5.56 -7.07
C THR A 191 -5.82 5.19 -6.33
N THR A 192 -5.41 3.91 -6.40
CA THR A 192 -4.16 3.43 -5.79
C THR A 192 -2.95 4.10 -6.42
N GLN A 193 -2.91 4.21 -7.75
CA GLN A 193 -1.82 4.81 -8.49
C GLN A 193 -1.67 6.31 -8.21
N LEU A 194 -2.79 7.04 -8.11
CA LEU A 194 -2.78 8.45 -7.71
C LEU A 194 -2.20 8.63 -6.31
N MET A 195 -2.62 7.80 -5.35
CA MET A 195 -2.10 7.85 -3.98
C MET A 195 -0.60 7.56 -3.94
N LEU A 196 -0.14 6.50 -4.62
CA LEU A 196 1.27 6.09 -4.60
C LEU A 196 2.18 7.11 -5.28
N SER A 197 1.77 7.67 -6.42
CA SER A 197 2.57 8.68 -7.13
C SER A 197 2.72 9.98 -6.33
N ASP A 198 1.65 10.43 -5.66
CA ASP A 198 1.71 11.60 -4.78
C ASP A 198 2.58 11.34 -3.55
N ASN A 199 2.38 10.19 -2.88
CA ASN A 199 3.17 9.80 -1.71
C ASN A 199 4.65 9.65 -2.04
N LEU A 200 4.99 8.97 -3.14
CA LEU A 200 6.37 8.82 -3.58
C LEU A 200 7.04 10.17 -3.78
N SER A 201 6.37 11.07 -4.50
CA SER A 201 6.86 12.43 -4.76
C SER A 201 7.12 13.16 -3.45
N ARG A 202 6.14 13.16 -2.52
CA ARG A 202 6.26 13.81 -1.21
C ARG A 202 7.41 13.27 -0.38
N ASN A 203 7.55 11.95 -0.28
CA ASN A 203 8.60 11.32 0.51
C ASN A 203 9.99 11.66 -0.02
N ILE A 204 10.20 11.60 -1.35
CA ILE A 204 11.47 11.98 -1.96
C ILE A 204 11.78 13.45 -1.70
N ILE A 205 10.80 14.34 -1.89
CA ILE A 205 10.98 15.78 -1.66
C ILE A 205 11.35 16.04 -0.22
N GLU A 206 10.69 15.39 0.75
CA GLU A 206 10.98 15.59 2.17
C GLU A 206 12.39 15.18 2.53
N ILE A 207 12.86 14.04 2.02
CA ILE A 207 14.24 13.58 2.24
C ILE A 207 15.23 14.57 1.62
N LEU A 208 15.00 14.98 0.37
CA LEU A 208 15.87 15.95 -0.33
C LEU A 208 15.84 17.33 0.35
N TRP A 209 14.66 17.77 0.77
CA TRP A 209 14.43 19.08 1.38
C TRP A 209 14.98 19.16 2.80
N SER A 210 14.94 18.08 3.58
CA SER A 210 15.54 18.02 4.91
C SER A 210 17.06 17.90 4.84
N THR A 211 17.57 17.04 3.95
CA THR A 211 18.98 16.63 3.95
C THR A 211 19.91 17.57 3.17
N SER A 212 19.43 18.23 2.11
CA SER A 212 20.31 18.98 1.20
C SER A 212 20.04 20.48 1.15
N GLU A 213 21.01 21.28 1.59
CA GLU A 213 21.01 22.73 1.40
C GLU A 213 21.09 23.14 -0.08
N GLY A 214 21.84 22.39 -0.88
CA GLY A 214 22.00 22.65 -2.32
C GLY A 214 20.67 22.56 -3.06
N VAL A 215 19.86 21.55 -2.73
CA VAL A 215 18.50 21.40 -3.26
C VAL A 215 17.62 22.58 -2.88
N ARG A 216 17.66 23.03 -1.62
CA ARG A 216 16.89 24.20 -1.16
C ARG A 216 17.29 25.48 -1.90
N LYS A 217 18.59 25.69 -2.14
CA LYS A 217 19.12 26.82 -2.92
C LYS A 217 18.68 26.76 -4.39
N TRP A 218 18.81 25.61 -5.04
CA TRP A 218 18.36 25.39 -6.43
C TRP A 218 16.86 25.67 -6.60
N ALA A 219 16.05 25.19 -5.64
CA ALA A 219 14.61 25.41 -5.61
C ALA A 219 14.21 26.86 -5.32
N LYS A 220 15.16 27.73 -4.95
CA LYS A 220 14.92 29.12 -4.51
C LYS A 220 13.87 29.19 -3.38
N GLY A 221 13.87 28.21 -2.48
CA GLY A 221 12.89 28.14 -1.39
C GLY A 221 11.48 27.68 -1.81
N ASP A 222 11.20 27.42 -3.09
CA ASP A 222 9.89 26.93 -3.56
C ASP A 222 9.89 25.41 -3.74
N ILE A 223 9.40 24.71 -2.73
CA ILE A 223 9.31 23.24 -2.68
C ILE A 223 8.54 22.63 -3.86
N ARG A 224 7.64 23.40 -4.50
CA ARG A 224 6.84 22.93 -5.64
C ARG A 224 7.72 22.61 -6.86
N ARG A 225 8.85 23.31 -7.02
CA ARG A 225 9.78 23.04 -8.13
C ARG A 225 10.34 21.62 -8.05
N LEU A 226 10.66 21.13 -6.86
CA LEU A 226 11.05 19.73 -6.68
C LEU A 226 9.90 18.80 -7.01
N TYR A 227 8.70 19.09 -6.49
CA TYR A 227 7.53 18.24 -6.68
C TYR A 227 7.24 17.98 -8.15
N TYR A 228 7.13 19.02 -8.96
CA TYR A 228 6.80 18.87 -10.37
C TYR A 228 7.94 18.28 -11.19
N THR A 229 9.20 18.57 -10.83
CA THR A 229 10.35 17.96 -11.50
C THR A 229 10.34 16.44 -11.31
N LEU A 230 10.10 15.99 -10.07
CA LEU A 230 9.99 14.56 -9.75
C LEU A 230 8.77 13.93 -10.42
N LEU A 231 7.63 14.63 -10.46
CA LEU A 231 6.44 14.13 -11.14
C LEU A 231 6.67 13.95 -12.66
N VAL A 232 7.39 14.87 -13.31
CA VAL A 232 7.74 14.74 -14.73
C VAL A 232 8.68 13.55 -14.95
N ILE A 233 9.71 13.38 -14.11
CA ILE A 233 10.62 12.22 -14.18
C ILE A 233 9.82 10.91 -14.02
N TYR A 234 8.89 10.88 -13.07
CA TYR A 234 8.02 9.73 -12.84
C TYR A 234 7.14 9.40 -14.05
N ILE A 235 6.52 10.42 -14.66
CA ILE A 235 5.69 10.25 -15.86
C ILE A 235 6.53 9.73 -17.03
N VAL A 236 7.71 10.29 -17.26
CA VAL A 236 8.62 9.82 -18.32
C VAL A 236 8.99 8.36 -18.10
N PHE A 237 9.37 7.99 -16.87
CA PHE A 237 9.67 6.61 -16.52
C PHE A 237 8.48 5.68 -16.75
N ALA A 238 7.27 6.05 -16.30
CA ALA A 238 6.06 5.27 -16.54
C ALA A 238 5.77 5.07 -18.04
N VAL A 239 5.91 6.11 -18.85
CA VAL A 239 5.74 6.02 -20.32
C VAL A 239 6.77 5.07 -20.93
N THR A 240 8.05 5.13 -20.50
CA THR A 240 9.08 4.21 -21.01
C THR A 240 8.79 2.75 -20.69
N ILE A 241 8.23 2.48 -19.50
CA ILE A 241 7.83 1.13 -19.09
C ILE A 241 6.62 0.64 -19.90
N ILE A 242 5.67 1.51 -20.21
CA ILE A 242 4.55 1.16 -21.09
C ILE A 242 5.06 0.86 -22.51
N TRP A 243 6.00 1.66 -23.00
CA TRP A 243 6.58 1.51 -24.35
C TRP A 243 7.48 0.29 -24.51
N SER A 244 8.06 -0.24 -23.43
CA SER A 244 8.87 -1.45 -23.50
C SER A 244 8.06 -2.72 -23.79
N GLY A 245 6.72 -2.64 -23.72
CA GLY A 245 5.83 -3.78 -23.97
C GLY A 245 5.90 -4.87 -22.91
N MET A 246 6.47 -4.58 -21.74
CA MET A 246 6.47 -5.52 -20.62
C MET A 246 5.04 -5.85 -20.19
N GLU A 247 4.81 -7.13 -19.91
CA GLU A 247 3.50 -7.60 -19.48
C GLU A 247 3.08 -6.90 -18.17
N PRO A 248 1.87 -6.30 -18.09
CA PRO A 248 1.43 -5.55 -16.92
C PRO A 248 1.47 -6.37 -15.62
N LEU A 249 1.10 -7.66 -15.69
CA LEU A 249 1.18 -8.56 -14.55
C LEU A 249 2.61 -8.71 -14.04
N LEU A 250 3.59 -8.87 -14.94
CA LEU A 250 4.99 -9.04 -14.55
C LEU A 250 5.50 -7.77 -13.86
N VAL A 251 5.22 -6.59 -14.41
CA VAL A 251 5.58 -5.30 -13.78
C VAL A 251 4.95 -5.19 -12.40
N LEU A 252 3.67 -5.55 -12.27
CA LEU A 252 2.94 -5.54 -11.02
C LEU A 252 3.54 -6.52 -10.00
N LEU A 253 3.94 -7.73 -10.41
CA LEU A 253 4.52 -8.74 -9.54
C LEU A 253 5.94 -8.36 -9.11
N ILE A 254 6.75 -7.79 -10.00
CA ILE A 254 8.07 -7.26 -9.63
C ILE A 254 7.89 -6.19 -8.55
N SER A 255 7.02 -5.20 -8.77
CA SER A 255 6.79 -4.15 -7.77
C SER A 255 6.21 -4.69 -6.47
N ALA A 256 5.36 -5.71 -6.54
CA ALA A 256 4.76 -6.38 -5.37
C ALA A 256 5.78 -7.06 -4.47
N ASN A 257 6.88 -7.54 -5.05
CA ASN A 257 7.91 -8.30 -4.33
C ASN A 257 9.05 -7.42 -3.77
N VAL A 258 9.23 -6.19 -4.28
CA VAL A 258 10.21 -5.22 -3.74
C VAL A 258 10.10 -4.98 -2.23
N PRO A 259 8.90 -4.87 -1.61
CA PRO A 259 8.75 -4.72 -0.16
C PRO A 259 9.47 -5.78 0.66
N HIS A 260 9.62 -7.01 0.16
CA HIS A 260 10.34 -8.07 0.88
C HIS A 260 11.82 -7.76 1.02
N PHE A 261 12.42 -7.18 -0.02
CA PHE A 261 13.78 -6.66 0.05
C PHE A 261 13.85 -5.46 1.01
N MET A 262 12.88 -4.54 0.92
CA MET A 262 12.87 -3.35 1.78
C MET A 262 12.80 -3.66 3.27
N ALA A 263 12.09 -4.73 3.65
CA ALA A 263 11.94 -5.17 5.02
C ALA A 263 13.28 -5.31 5.78
N PHE A 264 14.37 -5.68 5.08
CA PHE A 264 15.68 -5.92 5.67
C PHE A 264 16.32 -4.70 6.33
N TRP A 265 16.07 -3.49 5.84
CA TRP A 265 16.58 -2.26 6.46
C TRP A 265 15.47 -1.46 7.13
N ALA A 266 14.29 -1.49 6.54
CA ALA A 266 13.09 -0.84 7.02
C ALA A 266 12.83 -1.22 8.49
N ILE A 267 12.60 -2.50 8.75
CA ILE A 267 12.13 -2.97 10.06
C ILE A 267 13.18 -2.75 11.15
N PRO A 268 14.47 -3.09 10.94
CA PRO A 268 15.51 -2.74 11.90
C PRO A 268 15.63 -1.24 12.16
N ALA A 269 15.50 -0.39 11.13
CA ALA A 269 15.53 1.06 11.31
C ALA A 269 14.36 1.54 12.16
N LEU A 270 13.14 1.02 11.96
CA LEU A 270 11.98 1.38 12.79
C LEU A 270 12.19 0.99 14.26
N ILE A 271 12.68 -0.22 14.52
CA ILE A 271 12.96 -0.68 15.89
C ILE A 271 14.06 0.19 16.52
N TYR A 272 15.12 0.48 15.77
CA TYR A 272 16.20 1.37 16.22
C TYR A 272 15.70 2.78 16.56
N ILE A 273 14.87 3.38 15.70
CA ILE A 273 14.27 4.70 15.94
C ILE A 273 13.43 4.67 17.23
N ASN A 274 12.59 3.63 17.42
CA ASN A 274 11.75 3.50 18.60
C ASN A 274 12.56 3.31 19.90
N GLU A 275 13.66 2.55 19.88
CA GLU A 275 14.40 2.24 21.10
C GLU A 275 15.51 3.24 21.44
N LYS A 276 16.17 3.81 20.43
CA LYS A 276 17.39 4.60 20.61
C LYS A 276 17.18 6.09 20.39
N LEU A 277 16.30 6.48 19.48
CA LEU A 277 16.09 7.89 19.14
C LEU A 277 14.88 8.50 19.87
N LEU A 278 13.85 7.72 20.14
CA LEU A 278 12.67 8.18 20.85
C LEU A 278 12.88 8.22 22.37
N PRO A 279 12.50 9.32 23.05
CA PRO A 279 12.46 9.39 24.52
C PRO A 279 11.63 8.24 25.11
N LYS A 280 12.05 7.73 26.27
CA LYS A 280 11.46 6.55 26.92
C LYS A 280 9.95 6.67 27.12
N GLU A 281 9.46 7.87 27.36
CA GLU A 281 8.05 8.20 27.60
C GLU A 281 7.17 8.02 26.36
N TYR A 282 7.76 8.03 25.17
CA TYR A 282 7.08 7.95 23.87
C TYR A 282 7.30 6.63 23.14
N GLN A 283 8.08 5.71 23.73
CA GLN A 283 8.37 4.43 23.10
C GLN A 283 7.12 3.56 23.01
N SER A 284 6.99 2.85 21.90
CA SER A 284 5.93 1.86 21.71
C SER A 284 6.07 0.71 22.71
N PRO A 285 4.95 0.12 23.19
CA PRO A 285 4.99 -1.09 24.00
C PRO A 285 5.72 -2.25 23.31
N ARG A 286 6.48 -3.04 24.08
CA ARG A 286 7.30 -4.14 23.53
C ARG A 286 6.52 -5.21 22.77
N TRP A 287 5.25 -5.44 23.12
CA TRP A 287 4.41 -6.41 22.39
C TRP A 287 4.17 -6.01 20.93
N MET A 288 4.23 -4.71 20.60
CA MET A 288 4.07 -4.25 19.23
C MET A 288 5.20 -4.70 18.32
N TYR A 289 6.35 -5.11 18.86
CA TYR A 289 7.47 -5.62 18.05
C TYR A 289 7.21 -7.00 17.46
N VAL A 290 6.24 -7.75 17.97
CA VAL A 290 5.88 -9.07 17.44
C VAL A 290 5.48 -8.96 15.97
N PHE A 291 4.67 -7.96 15.60
CA PHE A 291 4.22 -7.77 14.21
C PHE A 291 5.35 -7.49 13.21
N PRO A 292 6.22 -6.48 13.40
CA PRO A 292 7.33 -6.25 12.49
C PRO A 292 8.32 -7.41 12.46
N ILE A 293 8.53 -8.14 13.57
CA ILE A 293 9.40 -9.33 13.55
C ILE A 293 8.78 -10.44 12.69
N ILE A 294 7.49 -10.72 12.83
CA ILE A 294 6.78 -11.70 11.97
C ILE A 294 6.88 -11.28 10.51
N MET A 295 6.63 -10.00 10.21
CA MET A 295 6.75 -9.46 8.84
C MET A 295 8.17 -9.57 8.28
N PHE A 296 9.19 -9.33 9.12
CA PHE A 296 10.59 -9.47 8.73
C PHE A 296 10.92 -10.92 8.39
N VAL A 297 10.59 -11.87 9.26
CA VAL A 297 10.88 -13.30 9.05
C VAL A 297 10.19 -13.78 7.78
N PHE A 298 8.90 -13.45 7.61
CA PHE A 298 8.14 -13.87 6.44
C PHE A 298 8.69 -13.26 5.14
N SER A 299 9.01 -11.95 5.16
CA SER A 299 9.62 -11.28 4.02
C SER A 299 11.00 -11.84 3.67
N ALA A 300 11.80 -12.19 4.68
CA ALA A 300 13.10 -12.81 4.48
C ALA A 300 12.96 -14.19 3.82
N ILE A 301 12.02 -15.02 4.27
CA ILE A 301 11.74 -16.34 3.66
C ILE A 301 11.37 -16.19 2.18
N ILE A 302 10.42 -15.30 1.86
CA ILE A 302 9.99 -15.07 0.47
C ILE A 302 11.13 -14.51 -0.36
N PHE A 303 11.86 -13.50 0.13
CA PHE A 303 12.97 -12.91 -0.61
C PHE A 303 14.08 -13.91 -0.91
N VAL A 304 14.51 -14.68 0.10
CA VAL A 304 15.50 -15.76 -0.09
C VAL A 304 14.98 -16.80 -1.06
N GLY A 305 13.68 -17.14 -0.99
CA GLY A 305 13.04 -18.03 -1.94
C GLY A 305 13.07 -17.54 -3.38
N LEU A 306 12.77 -16.26 -3.61
CA LEU A 306 12.84 -15.64 -4.93
C LEU A 306 14.28 -15.65 -5.46
N VAL A 307 15.26 -15.32 -4.63
CA VAL A 307 16.69 -15.33 -5.00
C VAL A 307 17.16 -16.75 -5.34
N LEU A 308 16.79 -17.74 -4.53
CA LEU A 308 17.15 -19.14 -4.77
C LEU A 308 16.49 -19.69 -6.05
N TYR A 309 15.24 -19.36 -6.29
CA TYR A 309 14.52 -19.78 -7.49
C TYR A 309 15.07 -19.13 -8.76
N TYR A 310 15.10 -17.80 -8.82
CA TYR A 310 15.51 -17.07 -10.04
C TYR A 310 17.02 -16.95 -10.22
N GLY A 311 17.79 -16.95 -9.13
CA GLY A 311 19.25 -16.85 -9.18
C GLY A 311 19.97 -18.20 -9.30
N PHE A 312 19.40 -19.25 -8.70
CA PHE A 312 20.08 -20.55 -8.57
C PHE A 312 19.25 -21.76 -9.05
N GLY A 313 18.00 -21.57 -9.49
CA GLY A 313 17.12 -22.64 -9.95
C GLY A 313 16.63 -23.59 -8.84
N ILE A 314 16.79 -23.22 -7.56
CA ILE A 314 16.42 -24.05 -6.41
C ILE A 314 14.97 -23.75 -6.03
N LYS A 315 14.13 -24.80 -6.01
CA LYS A 315 12.74 -24.71 -5.57
C LYS A 315 12.63 -24.97 -4.07
N ILE A 316 11.99 -24.05 -3.34
CA ILE A 316 11.78 -24.14 -1.88
C ILE A 316 10.36 -24.62 -1.55
N PHE A 317 9.45 -24.57 -2.54
CA PHE A 317 8.04 -24.96 -2.47
C PHE A 317 7.64 -25.69 -3.76
#